data_AF-A0A067PZP2-F1
#
_entry.id   AF-A0A067PZP2-F1
#
_cell.length_a   1.000
_cell.length_b   1.000
_cell.length_c   1.000
_cell.angle_alpha   90.00
_cell.angle_beta   90.00
_cell.angle_gamma   90.00
#
_symmetry.space_group_name_H-M   'P 1'
#
loop_
_entity.id
_entity.type
_entity.pdbx_description
1 polymer ?
#
loop_
_entity_poly.entity_id
_entity_poly.type
_entity_poly.pdbx_seq_one_letter_code
_entity_poly.pdbx_strand_id
1 'polypeptide(L)'
;MSELIRRVNSHPSSPFPSSHSPYTHSPLLKSSKSALSRIAPLHPNRRTPPPAPPRPPKPKERKTKKMVEMEERWEMELEEGVPGWFCMSEEEREGLRRAKKDKELGWED
;
A
#
# COMPACT_ATOMS: atom_id res chain seq x y z
N MET A 1 6.37 -14.37 24.50
CA MET A 1 6.51 -13.46 25.66
C MET A 1 5.19 -12.80 26.06
N SER A 2 4.40 -12.29 25.12
CA SER A 2 3.09 -11.65 25.36
C SER A 2 2.09 -12.55 26.11
N GLU A 3 2.00 -13.83 25.72
CA GLU A 3 1.08 -14.80 26.35
C GLU A 3 1.45 -15.13 27.81
N LEU A 4 2.75 -15.13 28.14
CA LEU A 4 3.24 -15.38 29.49
C LEU A 4 2.87 -14.21 30.42
N ILE A 5 3.05 -12.98 29.96
CA ILE A 5 2.69 -11.76 30.69
C ILE A 5 1.17 -11.73 30.95
N ARG A 6 0.36 -12.09 29.95
CA ARG A 6 -1.10 -12.10 30.07
C ARG A 6 -1.58 -13.11 31.12
N ARG A 7 -0.93 -14.28 31.19
CA ARG A 7 -1.25 -15.34 32.15
C ARG A 7 -0.88 -14.96 33.58
N VAL A 8 0.30 -14.36 33.79
CA VAL A 8 0.74 -13.88 35.12
C VAL A 8 -0.17 -12.75 35.63
N ASN A 9 -0.54 -11.80 34.78
CA ASN A 9 -1.42 -10.69 35.15
C ASN A 9 -2.88 -11.12 35.40
N SER A 10 -3.30 -12.30 34.92
CA SER A 10 -4.64 -12.84 35.18
C SER A 10 -4.77 -13.51 36.56
N HIS A 11 -3.66 -13.69 37.29
CA HIS A 11 -3.71 -14.29 38.62
C HIS A 11 -4.29 -13.31 39.64
N PRO A 12 -5.21 -13.73 40.54
CA PRO A 12 -5.82 -12.84 41.53
C PRO A 12 -4.84 -12.28 42.57
N SER A 13 -3.63 -12.85 42.67
CA SER A 13 -2.52 -12.36 43.50
C SER A 13 -1.51 -11.52 42.72
N SER A 14 -1.82 -11.13 41.49
CA SER A 14 -0.96 -10.29 40.66
C SER A 14 -0.83 -8.90 41.30
N PRO A 15 0.41 -8.40 41.54
CA PRO A 15 0.62 -7.03 42.00
C PRO A 15 0.39 -6.00 40.89
N PHE A 16 0.21 -6.45 39.64
CA PHE A 16 -0.08 -5.57 38.51
C PHE A 16 -1.59 -5.33 38.39
N PRO A 17 -2.03 -4.06 38.28
CA PRO A 17 -3.44 -3.74 38.08
C PRO A 17 -3.92 -4.42 36.80
N SER A 18 -5.03 -5.15 36.88
CA SER A 18 -5.71 -5.64 35.68
C SER A 18 -5.93 -4.46 34.75
N SER A 19 -5.44 -4.55 33.51
CA SER A 19 -5.63 -3.53 32.47
C SER A 19 -7.10 -3.20 32.20
N HIS A 20 -8.04 -3.94 32.79
CA HIS A 20 -9.47 -3.72 32.75
C HIS A 20 -9.96 -3.06 34.04
N SER A 21 -9.29 -2.01 34.53
CA SER A 21 -9.89 -1.18 35.58
C SER A 21 -11.20 -0.59 35.03
N PRO A 22 -12.37 -0.98 35.59
CA PRO A 22 -13.66 -0.46 35.13
C PRO A 22 -13.88 1.01 35.51
N TYR A 23 -12.90 1.64 36.19
CA TYR A 23 -13.00 2.98 36.76
C TYR A 23 -12.23 4.06 35.98
N THR A 24 -11.84 3.79 34.72
CA THR A 24 -11.40 4.89 33.83
C THR A 24 -12.62 5.55 33.20
N HIS A 25 -13.33 6.34 34.01
CA HIS A 25 -14.52 7.09 33.61
C HIS A 25 -14.14 8.34 32.79
N SER A 26 -13.46 8.15 31.66
CA SER A 26 -13.17 9.24 30.74
C SER A 26 -14.37 9.45 29.80
N PRO A 27 -14.89 10.68 29.66
CA PRO A 27 -15.97 11.01 28.71
C PRO A 27 -15.64 10.62 27.26
N LEU A 28 -14.35 10.45 26.97
CA LEU A 28 -13.84 10.13 25.65
C LEU A 28 -13.74 8.62 25.38
N LEU A 29 -14.14 7.74 26.31
CA LEU A 29 -14.11 6.28 26.09
C LEU A 29 -14.99 5.83 24.91
N LYS A 30 -16.08 6.55 24.65
CA LYS A 30 -17.00 6.26 23.54
C LYS A 30 -16.57 6.90 22.22
N SER A 31 -15.51 7.70 22.23
CA SER A 31 -15.06 8.42 21.04
C SER A 31 -14.13 7.54 20.20
N SER A 32 -14.21 7.68 18.88
CA SER A 32 -13.36 6.90 17.97
C SER A 32 -11.90 7.30 18.12
N LYS A 33 -10.97 6.37 17.82
CA LYS A 33 -9.52 6.67 17.78
C LYS A 33 -9.18 7.90 16.91
N SER A 34 -9.93 8.10 15.82
CA SER A 34 -9.75 9.26 14.93
C SER A 34 -10.28 10.57 15.52
N ALA A 35 -11.34 10.52 16.34
CA ALA A 35 -11.80 11.69 17.09
C ALA A 35 -10.78 12.07 18.18
N LEU A 36 -10.26 11.07 18.91
CA LEU A 36 -9.25 11.25 19.96
C LEU A 36 -7.94 11.83 19.43
N SER A 37 -7.52 11.47 18.21
CA SER A 37 -6.26 11.96 17.63
C SER A 37 -6.27 13.44 17.25
N ARG A 38 -7.44 14.07 17.16
CA ARG A 38 -7.58 15.50 16.84
C ARG A 38 -7.60 16.40 18.06
N ILE A 39 -7.75 15.81 19.25
CA ILE A 39 -7.73 16.57 20.50
C ILE A 39 -6.28 16.98 20.75
N ALA A 40 -6.06 18.30 20.82
CA ALA A 40 -4.74 18.86 21.11
C ALA A 40 -4.19 18.23 22.40
N PRO A 41 -2.94 17.75 22.42
CA PRO A 41 -2.35 17.22 23.64
C PRO A 41 -2.32 18.28 24.73
N LEU A 42 -3.07 18.08 25.82
CA LEU A 42 -3.09 19.03 26.95
C LEU A 42 -1.74 19.15 27.69
N HIS A 43 -0.79 18.24 27.45
CA HIS A 43 0.47 18.24 28.19
C HIS A 43 1.64 18.73 27.31
N PRO A 44 2.43 19.72 27.78
CA PRO A 44 3.52 20.32 27.01
C PRO A 44 4.63 19.33 26.59
N ASN A 45 4.72 18.16 27.25
CA ASN A 45 5.65 17.08 26.90
C ASN A 45 5.06 15.96 26.02
N ARG A 46 3.81 16.07 25.54
CA ARG A 46 3.33 15.14 24.50
C ARG A 46 3.92 15.57 23.16
N ARG A 47 5.14 15.12 22.89
CA ARG A 47 5.72 15.11 21.54
C ARG A 47 4.64 14.64 20.58
N THR A 48 4.30 15.48 19.60
CA THR A 48 3.51 15.04 18.45
C THR A 48 4.11 13.71 18.00
N PRO A 49 3.34 12.61 17.98
CA PRO A 49 3.90 11.33 17.54
C PRO A 49 4.53 11.58 16.17
N PRO A 50 5.75 11.06 15.91
CA PRO A 50 6.40 11.27 14.63
C PRO A 50 5.42 10.88 13.51
N PRO A 51 5.40 11.62 12.39
CA PRO A 51 4.51 11.29 11.28
C PRO A 51 4.68 9.81 10.92
N ALA A 52 3.57 9.14 10.64
CA ALA A 52 3.61 7.75 10.24
C ALA A 52 4.57 7.59 9.04
N PRO A 53 5.36 6.50 8.98
CA PRO A 53 6.25 6.28 7.86
C PRO A 53 5.47 6.27 6.53
N PRO A 54 6.08 6.73 5.43
CA PRO A 54 5.42 6.71 4.12
C PRO A 54 5.00 5.28 3.77
N ARG A 55 3.84 5.15 3.11
CA ARG A 55 3.36 3.85 2.65
C ARG A 55 4.39 3.25 1.69
N PRO A 56 4.66 1.93 1.77
CA PRO A 56 5.51 1.27 0.79
C PRO A 56 4.96 1.50 -0.63
N PRO A 57 5.83 1.62 -1.64
CA PRO A 57 5.38 1.74 -3.02
C PRO A 57 4.46 0.57 -3.35
N LYS A 58 3.39 0.84 -4.11
CA LYS A 58 2.48 -0.22 -4.54
C LYS A 58 3.31 -1.30 -5.26
N PRO A 59 3.13 -2.59 -4.94
CA PRO A 59 3.80 -3.65 -5.68
C PRO A 59 3.46 -3.47 -7.16
N LYS A 60 4.45 -3.66 -8.05
CA LYS A 60 4.25 -3.59 -9.50
C LYS A 60 3.03 -4.45 -9.82
N GLU A 61 1.94 -3.81 -10.20
CA GLU A 61 0.67 -4.51 -10.40
C GLU A 61 0.90 -5.56 -11.48
N ARG A 62 0.59 -6.82 -11.17
CA ARG A 62 0.68 -7.88 -12.17
C ARG A 62 -0.23 -7.47 -13.33
N LYS A 63 0.26 -7.60 -14.55
CA LYS A 63 -0.51 -7.22 -15.73
C LYS A 63 -1.84 -7.97 -15.72
N THR A 64 -2.95 -7.25 -15.81
CA THR A 64 -4.28 -7.88 -15.89
C THR A 64 -4.39 -8.63 -17.22
N LYS A 65 -5.23 -9.66 -17.29
CA LYS A 65 -5.42 -10.45 -18.53
C LYS A 65 -5.75 -9.57 -19.74
N LYS A 66 -6.61 -8.56 -19.53
CA LYS A 66 -6.97 -7.58 -20.56
C LYS A 66 -5.79 -6.77 -21.07
N MET A 67 -4.84 -6.43 -20.19
CA MET A 67 -3.65 -5.69 -20.59
C MET A 67 -2.66 -6.56 -21.37
N VAL A 68 -2.60 -7.86 -21.07
CA VAL A 68 -1.80 -8.81 -21.86
C VAL A 68 -2.40 -9.00 -23.25
N GLU A 69 -3.71 -9.25 -23.34
CA GLU A 69 -4.41 -9.40 -24.63
C GLU A 69 -4.30 -8.13 -25.51
N MET A 70 -4.25 -6.95 -24.88
CA MET A 70 -4.02 -5.68 -25.57
C MET A 70 -2.59 -5.57 -26.10
N GLU A 71 -1.58 -5.96 -25.31
CA GLU A 71 -0.19 -6.00 -25.76
C GLU A 71 0.01 -7.00 -26.91
N GLU A 72 -0.55 -8.22 -26.81
CA GLU A 72 -0.50 -9.24 -27.88
C GLU A 72 -1.15 -8.74 -29.19
N ARG A 73 -2.26 -8.01 -29.09
CA ARG A 73 -2.89 -7.39 -30.27
C ARG A 73 -1.97 -6.37 -30.93
N TRP A 74 -1.29 -5.54 -30.13
CA TRP A 74 -0.37 -4.56 -30.67
C TRP A 74 0.84 -5.20 -31.36
N GLU A 75 1.32 -6.33 -30.84
CA GLU A 75 2.40 -7.11 -31.47
C GLU A 75 1.97 -7.68 -32.82
N MET A 76 0.79 -8.31 -32.92
CA MET A 76 0.27 -8.84 -34.18
C MET A 76 0.10 -7.75 -35.26
N GLU A 77 -0.43 -6.58 -34.87
CA GLU A 77 -0.60 -5.48 -35.83
C GLU A 77 0.74 -4.83 -36.24
N LEU A 78 1.77 -4.84 -35.38
CA LEU A 78 3.12 -4.43 -35.79
C LEU A 78 3.77 -5.44 -36.73
N GLU A 79 3.56 -6.73 -36.47
CA GLU A 79 4.03 -7.82 -37.33
C GLU A 79 3.43 -7.75 -38.73
N GLU A 80 2.13 -7.44 -38.85
CA GLU A 80 1.43 -7.29 -40.13
C GLU A 80 1.79 -5.97 -40.84
N GLY A 81 1.95 -4.88 -40.09
CA GLY A 81 2.15 -3.54 -40.65
C GLY A 81 3.59 -3.18 -41.00
N VAL A 82 4.59 -3.82 -40.38
CA VAL A 82 6.01 -3.49 -40.59
C VAL A 82 6.63 -4.47 -41.59
N PRO A 83 6.94 -4.03 -42.82
CA PRO A 83 7.56 -4.90 -43.82
C PRO A 83 8.95 -5.36 -43.33
N GLY A 84 9.18 -6.67 -43.35
CA GLY A 84 10.45 -7.23 -42.87
C GLY A 84 10.58 -7.28 -41.34
N TRP A 85 9.46 -7.27 -40.60
CA TRP A 85 9.43 -7.39 -39.13
C TRP A 85 10.38 -8.47 -38.59
N PHE A 86 10.35 -9.67 -39.16
CA PHE A 86 11.20 -10.80 -38.78
C PHE A 86 12.70 -10.63 -39.09
N CYS A 87 13.05 -9.69 -39.95
CA CYS A 87 14.44 -9.39 -40.31
C CYS A 87 15.05 -8.27 -39.43
N MET A 88 14.22 -7.57 -38.64
CA MET A 88 14.68 -6.54 -37.70
C MET A 88 15.33 -7.15 -36.46
N SER A 89 16.19 -6.40 -35.78
CA SER A 89 16.77 -6.80 -34.49
C SER A 89 15.72 -6.76 -33.36
N GLU A 90 15.95 -7.53 -32.30
CA GLU A 90 15.06 -7.55 -31.12
C GLU A 90 14.91 -6.16 -30.48
N GLU A 91 15.98 -5.37 -30.46
CA GLU A 91 16.01 -4.01 -29.93
C GLU A 91 15.12 -3.05 -30.72
N GLU A 92 15.16 -3.12 -32.05
CA GLU A 92 14.32 -2.29 -32.92
C GLU A 92 12.84 -2.66 -32.78
N ARG A 93 12.53 -3.96 -32.66
CA ARG A 93 11.16 -4.43 -32.41
C ARG A 93 10.65 -4.02 -31.04
N GLU A 94 11.49 -4.06 -30.01
CA GLU A 94 11.14 -3.56 -28.68
C GLU A 94 10.88 -2.05 -28.69
N GLY A 95 11.70 -1.29 -29.43
CA GLY A 95 11.50 0.15 -29.65
C GLY A 95 10.14 0.46 -30.30
N LEU A 96 9.78 -0.27 -31.35
CA LEU A 96 8.48 -0.12 -32.04
C LEU A 96 7.29 -0.52 -31.14
N ARG A 97 7.42 -1.60 -30.38
CA ARG A 97 6.39 -2.02 -29.39
C ARG A 97 6.21 -0.98 -28.28
N ARG A 98 7.32 -0.43 -27.76
CA ARG A 98 7.29 0.64 -26.75
C ARG A 98 6.66 1.92 -27.31
N ALA A 99 7.06 2.34 -28.51
CA ALA A 99 6.50 3.52 -29.16
C ALA A 99 4.99 3.38 -29.41
N LYS A 100 4.53 2.20 -29.85
CA LYS A 100 3.10 1.91 -30.02
C LYS A 100 2.35 1.93 -28.70
N LYS A 101 2.93 1.35 -27.65
CA LYS A 101 2.38 1.39 -26.30
C LYS A 101 2.26 2.81 -25.77
N ASP A 102 3.30 3.63 -25.92
CA ASP A 102 3.29 5.01 -25.42
C ASP A 102 2.29 5.88 -26.17
N LYS A 103 2.17 5.69 -27.50
CA LYS A 103 1.17 6.36 -28.34
C LYS A 103 -0.27 6.02 -27.92
N GLU A 104 -0.55 4.76 -27.61
CA GLU A 104 -1.91 4.30 -27.29
C GLU A 104 -2.28 4.53 -25.81
N LEU A 105 -1.31 4.46 -24.88
CA LEU A 105 -1.53 4.75 -23.46
C LEU A 105 -1.51 6.25 -23.13
N GLY A 106 -1.12 7.11 -24.09
CA GLY A 106 -1.23 8.56 -23.97
C GLY A 106 -0.33 9.16 -22.90
N TRP A 107 0.92 8.71 -22.77
CA TRP A 107 1.90 9.34 -21.86
C TRP A 107 2.47 10.68 -22.39
N GLU A 108 1.87 11.27 -23.43
CA GLU A 108 2.02 12.70 -23.75
C GLU A 108 0.98 13.52 -22.96
N ASP A 109 1.30 13.82 -21.70
CA ASP A 109 1.04 15.11 -21.03
C ASP A 109 2.01 15.29 -19.85
#